data_AF-B7PPG2-F1
#
_entry.id   AF-B7PPG2-F1
#
_cell.length_a   1.000
_cell.length_b   1.000
_cell.length_c   1.000
_cell.angle_alpha   90.00
_cell.angle_beta   90.00
_cell.angle_gamma   90.00
#
_symmetry.space_group_name_H-M   'P 1'
#
loop_
_entity.id
_entity.type
_entity.pdbx_description
1 polymer ?
#
loop_
_entity_poly.entity_id
_entity_poly.type
_entity_poly.pdbx_seq_one_letter_code
_entity_poly.pdbx_strand_id
1 'polypeptide(L)'
;MDKEMRKTSPNAACTADSLTRTFPTRTLWVTSQNPSVAEIVEKYPAFKCGTFLQQEFTAATGCTIEDKLLEGLSNSSLRILEAARKKRHLAAFFDDLDGRAAGVDAGPENGRA
;
A
#
# COMPACT_ATOMS: atom_id res chain seq x y z
N MET A 1 -6.31 3.41 25.74
CA MET A 1 -6.40 4.10 24.45
C MET A 1 -7.48 5.17 24.45
N ASP A 2 -8.75 4.84 24.69
CA ASP A 2 -9.86 5.81 24.62
C ASP A 2 -9.69 7.06 25.48
N LYS A 3 -9.26 6.87 26.74
CA LYS A 3 -8.97 8.00 27.64
C LYS A 3 -7.85 8.90 27.11
N GLU A 4 -6.86 8.33 26.43
CA GLU A 4 -5.74 9.07 25.85
C GLU A 4 -6.18 9.87 24.61
N MET A 5 -6.95 9.23 23.73
CA MET A 5 -7.46 9.85 22.50
C MET A 5 -8.48 10.97 22.74
N ARG A 6 -9.05 11.09 23.93
CA ARG A 6 -9.94 12.19 24.33
C ARG A 6 -9.22 13.43 24.86
N LYS A 7 -7.90 13.35 25.11
CA LYS A 7 -7.12 14.50 25.58
C LYS A 7 -6.96 15.52 24.45
N THR A 8 -6.85 16.80 24.82
CA THR A 8 -6.56 17.89 23.87
C THR A 8 -5.27 17.66 23.09
N SER A 9 -4.28 17.03 23.73
CA SER A 9 -3.01 16.62 23.11
C SER A 9 -2.72 15.16 23.47
N PRO A 10 -3.20 14.19 22.67
CA PRO A 10 -2.95 12.76 22.92
C PRO A 10 -1.47 12.42 22.85
N ASN A 11 -0.98 11.58 23.77
CA ASN A 11 0.37 11.05 23.70
C ASN A 11 0.48 9.96 22.62
N ALA A 12 1.13 10.31 21.51
CA ALA A 12 1.28 9.41 20.37
C ALA A 12 2.11 8.16 20.72
N ALA A 13 3.17 8.28 21.52
CA ALA A 13 4.02 7.16 21.92
C ALA A 13 3.24 6.17 22.80
N CYS A 14 2.53 6.66 23.81
CA CYS A 14 1.69 5.81 24.65
C CYS A 14 0.59 5.09 23.85
N THR A 15 0.03 5.77 22.84
CA THR A 15 -0.98 5.20 21.94
C THR A 15 -0.37 4.11 21.04
N ALA A 16 0.80 4.37 20.45
CA ALA A 16 1.54 3.39 19.66
C ALA A 16 1.88 2.14 20.49
N ASP A 17 2.42 2.32 21.70
CA ASP A 17 2.75 1.21 22.61
C ASP A 17 1.51 0.37 22.96
N SER A 18 0.38 1.05 23.22
CA SER A 18 -0.89 0.39 23.47
C SER A 18 -1.38 -0.40 22.26
N LEU A 19 -1.23 0.13 21.04
CA LEU A 19 -1.60 -0.55 19.80
C LEU A 19 -0.73 -1.79 19.56
N THR A 20 0.60 -1.65 19.70
CA THR A 20 1.57 -2.74 19.56
C THR A 20 1.29 -3.87 20.53
N ARG A 21 1.10 -3.57 21.82
CA ARG A 21 0.83 -4.59 22.84
C ARG A 21 -0.48 -5.35 22.59
N THR A 22 -1.48 -4.68 22.03
CA THR A 22 -2.81 -5.26 21.80
C THR A 22 -2.99 -5.83 20.40
N PHE A 23 -1.95 -5.78 19.56
CA PHE A 23 -2.00 -6.22 18.17
C PHE A 23 -2.48 -7.66 18.00
N PRO A 24 -1.93 -8.68 18.70
CA PRO A 24 -2.37 -10.08 18.51
C PRO A 24 -3.85 -10.31 18.88
N THR A 25 -4.32 -9.68 19.95
CA THR A 25 -5.72 -9.81 20.39
C THR A 25 -6.66 -9.10 19.42
N ARG A 26 -6.26 -7.93 18.91
CA ARG A 26 -7.05 -7.17 17.95
C ARG A 26 -7.14 -7.90 16.62
N THR A 27 -6.05 -8.42 16.08
CA THR A 27 -6.06 -9.18 14.82
C THR A 27 -6.92 -10.43 14.95
N LEU A 28 -6.80 -11.18 16.06
CA LEU A 28 -7.67 -12.33 16.34
C LEU A 28 -9.15 -11.93 16.42
N TRP A 29 -9.47 -10.80 17.05
CA TRP A 29 -10.85 -10.32 17.13
C TRP A 29 -11.39 -9.94 15.75
N VAL A 30 -10.61 -9.22 14.93
CA VAL A 30 -11.01 -8.84 13.57
C VAL A 30 -11.25 -10.07 12.70
N THR A 31 -10.36 -11.06 12.72
CA THR A 31 -10.49 -12.26 11.89
C THR A 31 -11.60 -13.20 12.36
N SER A 32 -11.83 -13.30 13.68
CA SER A 32 -12.84 -14.21 14.22
C SER A 32 -14.26 -13.63 14.19
N GLN A 33 -14.40 -12.32 14.45
CA GLN A 33 -15.71 -11.68 14.57
C GLN A 33 -16.13 -10.91 13.32
N ASN A 34 -15.21 -10.67 12.38
CA ASN A 34 -15.45 -9.89 11.15
C ASN A 34 -16.24 -8.59 11.41
N PRO A 35 -15.81 -7.74 12.36
CA PRO A 35 -16.50 -6.50 12.68
C PRO A 35 -16.45 -5.53 11.49
N SER A 36 -17.46 -4.67 11.41
CA SER A 36 -17.48 -3.57 10.45
C SER A 36 -16.38 -2.54 10.76
N VAL A 37 -16.04 -1.73 9.74
CA VAL A 37 -15.08 -0.63 9.91
C VAL A 37 -15.51 0.34 11.01
N ALA A 38 -16.82 0.61 11.12
CA ALA A 38 -17.36 1.49 12.15
C ALA A 38 -17.10 0.94 13.57
N GLU A 39 -17.36 -0.34 13.80
CA GLU A 39 -17.11 -1.00 15.08
C GLU A 39 -15.62 -1.06 15.43
N ILE A 40 -14.76 -1.28 14.43
CA ILE A 40 -13.30 -1.24 14.63
C ILE A 40 -12.85 0.16 15.07
N VAL A 41 -13.31 1.21 14.40
CA VAL A 41 -12.94 2.60 14.71
C VAL A 41 -13.54 3.07 16.04
N GLU A 42 -14.73 2.58 16.41
CA GLU A 42 -15.33 2.84 17.73
C GLU A 42 -14.50 2.21 18.85
N LYS A 43 -14.10 0.94 18.70
CA LYS A 43 -13.31 0.20 19.68
C LYS A 43 -11.84 0.65 19.76
N TYR A 44 -11.29 1.11 18.64
CA TYR A 44 -9.90 1.57 18.51
C TYR A 44 -9.86 2.96 17.86
N PRO A 45 -10.20 4.03 18.61
CA PRO A 45 -10.32 5.38 18.06
C PRO A 45 -9.01 5.95 17.51
N ALA A 46 -7.86 5.36 17.85
CA ALA A 46 -6.56 5.70 17.28
C ALA A 46 -6.53 5.56 15.75
N PHE A 47 -7.33 4.67 15.16
CA PHE A 47 -7.40 4.48 13.70
C PHE A 47 -8.06 5.62 12.94
N LYS A 48 -8.66 6.60 13.63
CA LYS A 48 -9.05 7.87 13.00
C LYS A 48 -7.83 8.68 12.55
N CYS A 49 -6.66 8.43 13.14
CA CYS A 49 -5.40 8.99 12.71
C CYS A 49 -4.76 8.08 11.65
N GLY A 50 -4.52 8.62 10.45
CA GLY A 50 -3.95 7.87 9.33
C GLY A 50 -2.62 7.21 9.66
N THR A 51 -1.78 7.85 10.49
CA THR A 51 -0.48 7.30 10.90
C THR A 51 -0.60 5.98 11.66
N PHE A 52 -1.50 5.89 12.64
CA PHE A 52 -1.71 4.64 13.38
C PHE A 52 -2.34 3.56 12.51
N LEU A 53 -3.23 3.94 11.58
CA LEU A 53 -3.81 3.01 10.63
C LEU A 53 -2.76 2.45 9.65
N GLN A 54 -1.86 3.29 9.14
CA GLN A 54 -0.75 2.87 8.29
C GLN A 54 0.20 1.92 9.04
N GLN A 55 0.55 2.23 10.29
CA GLN A 55 1.36 1.34 11.13
C GLN A 55 0.70 -0.01 11.34
N GLU A 56 -0.60 -0.03 11.63
CA GLU A 56 -1.39 -1.26 11.77
C GLU A 56 -1.40 -2.08 10.49
N PHE A 57 -1.61 -1.42 9.34
CA PHE A 57 -1.57 -2.07 8.03
C PHE A 57 -0.23 -2.74 7.81
N THR A 58 0.87 -2.00 7.97
CA THR A 58 2.22 -2.52 7.77
C THR A 58 2.54 -3.66 8.74
N ALA A 59 2.11 -3.57 10.00
CA ALA A 59 2.29 -4.65 10.96
C ALA A 59 1.51 -5.92 10.58
N ALA A 60 0.32 -5.78 9.98
CA ALA A 60 -0.51 -6.90 9.56
C ALA A 60 -0.08 -7.53 8.23
N THR A 61 0.42 -6.74 7.28
CA THR A 61 0.70 -7.19 5.90
C THR A 61 2.19 -7.33 5.60
N GLY A 62 3.06 -6.76 6.43
CA GLY A 62 4.51 -6.72 6.19
C GLY A 62 4.96 -5.74 5.11
N CYS A 63 4.06 -4.92 4.57
CA CYS A 63 4.33 -3.95 3.51
C CYS A 63 3.55 -2.66 3.71
N THR A 64 4.01 -1.56 3.12
CA THR A 64 3.29 -0.29 3.25
C THR A 64 2.05 -0.25 2.36
N ILE A 65 1.14 0.68 2.65
CA ILE A 65 -0.05 0.89 1.80
C ILE A 65 0.41 1.32 0.40
N GLU A 66 1.44 2.17 0.34
CA GLU A 66 2.05 2.69 -0.87
C GLU A 66 2.62 1.56 -1.74
N ASP A 67 3.34 0.60 -1.15
CA ASP A 67 3.86 -0.57 -1.87
C ASP A 67 2.72 -1.38 -2.50
N LYS A 68 1.64 -1.62 -1.75
CA LYS A 68 0.48 -2.39 -2.24
C LYS A 68 -0.31 -1.66 -3.30
N LEU A 69 -0.42 -0.33 -3.20
CA LEU A 69 -1.02 0.50 -4.24
C LEU A 69 -0.19 0.48 -5.52
N LEU A 70 1.14 0.59 -5.40
CA LEU A 70 2.05 0.52 -6.54
C LEU A 70 1.97 -0.86 -7.22
N GLU A 71 1.96 -1.95 -6.44
CA GLU A 71 1.78 -3.30 -6.95
C GLU A 71 0.45 -3.43 -7.71
N GLY A 72 -0.64 -2.93 -7.13
CA GLY A 72 -1.96 -2.94 -7.76
C GLY A 72 -2.02 -2.14 -9.07
N LEU A 73 -1.45 -0.93 -9.08
CA LEU A 73 -1.36 -0.08 -10.26
C LEU A 73 -0.53 -0.73 -11.37
N SER A 74 0.61 -1.33 -11.01
CA SER A 74 1.49 -2.03 -11.94
C SER A 74 0.77 -3.22 -12.58
N ASN A 75 0.10 -4.04 -11.75
CA ASN A 75 -0.67 -5.19 -12.21
C ASN A 75 -1.85 -4.80 -13.10
N SER A 76 -2.58 -3.73 -12.75
CA SER A 76 -3.70 -3.24 -13.57
C SER A 76 -3.21 -2.68 -14.90
N SER A 77 -2.12 -1.90 -14.88
CA SER A 77 -1.53 -1.32 -16.09
C SER A 77 -1.02 -2.41 -17.03
N LEU A 78 -0.35 -3.43 -16.50
CA LEU A 78 0.10 -4.59 -17.27
C LEU A 78 -1.08 -5.29 -17.96
N ARG A 79 -2.17 -5.57 -17.23
CA ARG A 79 -3.37 -6.20 -17.80
C ARG A 79 -3.99 -5.37 -18.94
N ILE A 80 -4.02 -4.04 -18.79
CA ILE A 80 -4.51 -3.15 -19.84
C ILE A 80 -3.61 -3.23 -21.08
N LEU A 81 -2.29 -3.20 -20.89
CA LEU A 81 -1.32 -3.30 -21.98
C LEU A 81 -1.41 -4.68 -22.68
N GLU A 82 -1.54 -5.77 -21.94
CA GLU A 82 -1.74 -7.12 -22.49
C GLU A 82 -3.03 -7.22 -23.30
N ALA A 83 -4.12 -6.62 -22.82
CA ALA A 83 -5.39 -6.58 -23.55
C ALA A 83 -5.30 -5.74 -24.82
N ALA A 84 -4.61 -4.61 -24.76
CA ALA A 84 -4.35 -3.74 -25.90
C ALA A 84 -3.43 -4.41 -26.94
N ARG A 85 -2.43 -5.18 -26.51
CA ARG A 85 -1.50 -5.90 -27.40
C ARG A 85 -2.19 -6.93 -28.28
N LYS A 86 -3.34 -7.46 -27.84
CA LYS A 86 -4.18 -8.37 -28.64
C LYS A 86 -4.93 -7.66 -29.77
N LYS A 87 -4.91 -6.32 -29.85
CA LYS A 87 -5.61 -5.55 -30.88
C LYS A 87 -4.70 -5.27 -32.07
N ARG A 88 -5.08 -5.81 -33.24
CA ARG A 88 -4.30 -5.68 -34.49
C ARG A 88 -3.98 -4.23 -34.88
N HIS A 89 -4.89 -3.29 -34.64
CA HIS A 89 -4.69 -1.88 -34.99
C HIS A 89 -3.68 -1.16 -34.10
N LEU A 90 -3.24 -1.77 -32.99
CA LEU A 90 -2.23 -1.23 -32.08
C LEU A 90 -0.85 -1.88 -32.28
N ALA A 91 -0.68 -2.78 -33.25
CA ALA A 91 0.56 -3.53 -33.45
C ALA A 91 1.78 -2.59 -33.60
N ALA A 92 1.70 -1.60 -34.48
CA ALA A 92 2.79 -0.65 -34.71
C ALA A 92 3.15 0.19 -33.46
N PHE A 93 2.18 0.48 -32.59
CA PHE A 93 2.46 1.17 -31.33
C PHE A 93 3.28 0.29 -30.38
N PHE A 94 2.96 -1.00 -30.28
CA PHE A 94 3.68 -1.93 -29.41
C PHE A 94 5.07 -2.28 -29.96
N ASP A 95 5.23 -2.40 -31.28
CA ASP A 95 6.54 -2.61 -31.91
C ASP A 95 7.50 -1.44 -31.59
N ASP A 96 7.01 -0.20 -31.69
CA ASP A 96 7.77 1.00 -31.32
C ASP A 96 8.04 1.10 -29.81
N LEU A 97 7.06 0.75 -28.96
CA LEU A 97 7.21 0.73 -27.51
C LEU A 97 8.28 -0.29 -27.07
N ASP A 98 8.27 -1.50 -27.64
CA ASP A 98 9.27 -2.53 -27.36
C ASP A 98 10.67 -2.10 -27.83
N GLY A 99 10.75 -1.48 -29.01
CA GLY A 99 12.00 -0.93 -29.54
C GLY A 99 12.59 0.15 -28.62
N ARG A 100 11.74 1.03 -28.09
CA ARG A 100 12.16 2.05 -27.10
C ARG A 100 12.59 1.41 -25.78
N ALA A 101 11.88 0.39 -25.29
CA ALA A 101 12.25 -0.29 -24.05
C ALA A 101 13.59 -1.02 -24.16
N ALA A 102 13.88 -1.64 -25.30
CA ALA A 102 15.16 -2.33 -25.55
C ALA A 102 16.35 -1.36 -25.67
N GLY A 103 16.12 -0.10 -26.06
CA GLY A 103 17.17 0.92 -26.22
C GLY A 103 17.62 1.59 -24.91
N VAL A 104 16.89 1.44 -23.80
CA VAL A 104 17.21 2.10 -22.52
C VAL A 104 18.37 1.42 -21.76
N ASP A 105 18.74 0.19 -22.12
CA ASP A 105 19.85 -0.56 -21.50
C ASP A 105 21.22 -0.33 -22.17
N ALA A 106 21.26 0.45 -23.25
CA ALA A 106 22.51 0.92 -23.86
C ALA A 106 23.00 2.17 -23.11
N GLY A 107 23.69 1.95 -21.98
CA GLY A 107 24.41 2.99 -21.24
C GLY A 107 25.37 3.79 -22.14
N PRO A 108 25.77 5.00 -21.74
CA PRO A 108 26.55 5.89 -22.60
C PRO A 108 27.86 5.20 -22.94
N GLU A 109 28.08 4.90 -24.22
CA GLU A 109 29.41 4.59 -24.71
C GLU A 109 30.29 5.79 -24.35
N ASN A 110 31.13 5.63 -23.33
CA ASN A 110 32.22 6.54 -23.01
C ASN A 110 33.23 6.49 -24.17
N GLY A 111 32.86 7.12 -25.28
CA GLY A 111 33.80 7.52 -26.31
C GLY A 111 34.45 8.82 -25.87
N ARG A 112 35.61 8.74 -25.20
CA ARG A 112 36.56 9.84 -25.18
C ARG A 112 38.00 9.35 -25.05
N ALA A 113 38.71 9.62 -26.15
CA ALA A 113 40.14 9.89 -26.35
C ALA A 113 41.14 8.75 -26.14
#